data_AF-A0A5K1B273-F1
#
_entry.id   AF-A0A5K1B273-F1
#
_cell.length_a   1.000
_cell.length_b   1.000
_cell.length_c   1.000
_cell.angle_alpha   90.00
_cell.angle_beta   90.00
_cell.angle_gamma   90.00
#
_symmetry.space_group_name_H-M   'P 1'
#
loop_
_entity.id
_entity.type
_entity.pdbx_description
1 polymer ?
#
loop_
_entity_poly.entity_id
_entity_poly.type
_entity_poly.pdbx_seq_one_letter_code
_entity_poly.pdbx_strand_id
1 'polypeptide(L)' 'NVVSFSDGLPGNGHGIPYFYLTTLDPTARNALKDARSSLTISEFPLGTCGQRDPENPTCSKLTLTGK' A
#
# COMPACT_ATOMS: atom_id res chain seq x y z
N ASN A 1 1.00 6.48 7.61
CA ASN A 1 -0.33 5.95 8.02
C ASN A 1 -0.37 4.48 7.62
N VAL A 2 -0.90 3.60 8.46
CA VAL A 2 -1.05 2.16 8.14
C VAL A 2 -2.52 1.93 7.84
N VAL A 3 -2.82 1.37 6.68
CA VAL A 3 -4.19 1.11 6.23
C VAL A 3 -4.30 -0.32 5.71
N SER A 4 -5.45 -0.95 5.94
CA SER A 4 -5.76 -2.23 5.34
C SER A 4 -6.13 -2.04 3.87
N PHE A 5 -5.64 -2.93 3.02
CA PHE A 5 -5.96 -2.97 1.60
C PHE A 5 -6.13 -4.41 1.12
N SER A 6 -6.83 -4.57 -0.01
CA SER A 6 -6.99 -5.85 -0.71
C SER A 6 -7.14 -5.60 -2.19
N ASP A 7 -6.59 -6.50 -3.02
CA ASP A 7 -6.75 -6.49 -4.48
C ASP A 7 -7.51 -7.73 -4.99
N GLY A 8 -8.09 -8.53 -4.09
CA GLY A 8 -8.78 -9.77 -4.40
C GLY A 8 -8.65 -10.82 -3.31
N LEU A 9 -9.15 -12.02 -3.61
CA LEU A 9 -8.95 -13.22 -2.78
C LEU A 9 -7.53 -13.77 -2.98
N PRO A 10 -6.99 -14.56 -2.03
CA PRO A 10 -5.70 -15.22 -2.20
C PRO A 10 -5.62 -16.00 -3.53
N GLY A 11 -4.61 -15.72 -4.36
CA GLY A 11 -4.42 -16.34 -5.67
C GLY A 11 -5.25 -15.72 -6.82
N ASN A 12 -6.17 -14.81 -6.52
CA ASN A 12 -7.07 -14.16 -7.49
C ASN A 12 -7.00 -12.63 -7.38
N GLY A 13 -5.78 -12.07 -7.30
CA GLY A 13 -5.55 -10.62 -7.27
C GLY A 13 -5.75 -9.99 -8.66
N HIS A 14 -6.37 -8.81 -8.69
CA HIS A 14 -6.65 -8.06 -9.93
C HIS A 14 -5.69 -6.88 -10.14
N GLY A 15 -4.78 -6.62 -9.19
CA GLY A 15 -3.84 -5.50 -9.27
C GLY A 15 -4.46 -4.11 -8.99
N ILE A 16 -5.72 -4.06 -8.53
CA ILE A 16 -6.41 -2.82 -8.13
C ILE A 16 -6.56 -2.83 -6.61
N PRO A 17 -5.83 -1.99 -5.86
CA PRO A 17 -5.93 -1.93 -4.41
C PRO A 17 -7.20 -1.20 -3.97
N TYR A 18 -8.05 -1.87 -3.20
CA TYR A 18 -9.18 -1.29 -2.49
C TYR A 18 -8.85 -1.09 -1.02
N PHE A 19 -9.37 -0.01 -0.45
CA PHE A 19 -9.19 0.36 0.96
C PHE A 19 -10.54 0.47 1.65
N TYR A 20 -10.60 0.07 2.91
CA TYR A 20 -11.76 0.34 3.77
C TYR A 20 -11.37 1.39 4.80
N LEU A 21 -11.80 2.63 4.56
CA LEU A 21 -11.42 3.79 5.36
C LEU A 21 -12.65 4.44 6.01
N THR A 22 -12.47 4.92 7.24
CA THR A 22 -13.42 5.80 7.91
C THR A 22 -13.09 7.26 7.63
N THR A 23 -14.09 8.14 7.56
CA THR A 23 -13.88 9.59 7.44
C THR A 23 -13.30 10.22 8.71
N LEU A 24 -13.13 9.46 9.79
CA LEU A 24 -12.34 9.86 10.94
C LEU A 24 -10.82 9.73 10.69
N ASP A 25 -10.40 8.90 9.74
CA ASP A 25 -9.00 8.75 9.36
C ASP A 25 -8.53 9.97 8.54
N PRO A 26 -7.36 10.57 8.87
CA PRO A 26 -6.83 11.71 8.14
C PRO A 26 -6.65 11.44 6.64
N THR A 27 -6.32 10.22 6.23
CA THR A 27 -6.14 9.85 4.81
C THR A 27 -7.43 10.04 4.03
N ALA A 28 -8.55 9.54 4.56
CA ALA A 28 -9.86 9.70 3.92
C ALA A 28 -10.28 11.18 3.89
N ARG A 29 -10.09 11.91 4.99
CA ARG A 29 -10.40 13.36 5.04
C ARG A 29 -9.58 14.18 4.05
N ASN A 30 -8.31 13.83 3.88
CA ASN A 30 -7.41 14.49 2.94
C ASN A 30 -7.79 14.12 1.50
N ALA A 31 -8.07 12.85 1.23
CA ALA A 31 -8.51 12.36 -0.09
C ALA A 31 -9.81 13.03 -0.58
N LEU A 32 -10.72 13.36 0.35
CA LEU A 32 -11.94 14.12 0.02
C LEU A 32 -11.68 15.57 -0.39
N LYS A 33 -10.54 16.15 0.00
CA LYS A 33 -10.13 17.51 -0.39
C LYS A 33 -9.23 17.51 -1.62
N ASP A 34 -8.35 16.52 -1.73
CA ASP A 34 -7.45 16.30 -2.85
C ASP A 34 -7.29 14.79 -3.08
N ALA A 35 -7.80 14.30 -4.21
CA ALA A 35 -7.82 12.87 -4.51
C ALA A 35 -6.43 12.31 -4.84
N ARG A 36 -5.42 13.15 -5.10
CA ARG A 36 -4.06 12.68 -5.43
C ARG A 36 -3.47 11.92 -4.26
N SER A 37 -3.07 10.67 -4.51
CA SER A 37 -2.57 9.78 -3.49
C SER A 37 -1.46 8.87 -4.01
N SER A 38 -0.67 8.34 -3.08
CA SER A 38 0.37 7.35 -3.36
C SER A 38 0.30 6.21 -2.35
N LEU A 39 0.32 4.98 -2.83
CA LEU A 39 0.43 3.76 -2.03
C LEU A 39 1.83 3.18 -2.22
N THR A 40 2.57 2.97 -1.13
CA THR A 40 3.84 2.24 -1.16
C THR A 40 3.69 0.92 -0.43
N ILE A 41 4.07 -0.18 -1.09
CA ILE A 41 4.09 -1.54 -0.53
C ILE A 41 5.53 -2.01 -0.51
N SER A 42 5.96 -2.59 0.61
CA SER A 42 7.29 -3.20 0.77
C SER A 42 7.18 -4.71 0.78
N GLU A 43 8.15 -5.39 0.19
CA GLU A 43 8.36 -6.83 0.28
C GLU A 43 8.78 -7.27 1.69
N PHE A 44 9.37 -6.37 2.49
CA PHE A 44 9.97 -6.70 3.78
C PHE A 44 9.04 -7.46 4.75
N PRO A 45 7.75 -7.10 4.93
CA PRO A 45 6.84 -7.84 5.81
C PRO A 45 6.57 -9.29 5.38
N LEU A 46 6.87 -9.66 4.12
CA LEU A 46 6.77 -11.05 3.65
C LEU A 46 7.93 -11.92 4.15
N GLY A 47 8.99 -11.32 4.69
CA GLY A 47 10.20 -12.02 5.15
C GLY A 47 11.10 -12.54 4.02
N THR A 48 10.78 -12.24 2.76
CA THR A 48 11.52 -12.72 1.58
C THR A 48 12.81 -11.92 1.31
N CYS A 49 13.00 -10.78 1.99
CA CYS A 49 14.22 -9.97 1.84
C CYS A 49 15.48 -10.58 2.50
N GLY A 50 15.34 -11.63 3.32
CA GLY A 50 16.44 -12.28 4.03
C GLY A 50 16.99 -11.42 5.17
N GLN A 51 18.32 -11.29 5.26
CA GLN A 51 19.01 -10.45 6.27
C GLN A 51 19.26 -9.00 5.79
N ARG A 52 18.65 -8.61 4.66
CA ARG A 52 18.87 -7.30 4.06
C ARG A 52 18.02 -6.25 4.76
N ASP A 53 18.57 -5.05 4.84
CA ASP A 53 17.84 -3.89 5.32
C ASP A 53 16.62 -3.58 4.43
N PRO A 54 15.46 -3.17 4.98
CA PRO A 54 14.26 -2.83 4.21
C PRO A 54 14.46 -1.72 3.16
N GLU A 55 15.44 -0.85 3.34
CA GLU A 55 15.75 0.22 2.38
C GLU A 55 16.68 -0.22 1.26
N ASN A 56 17.27 -1.42 1.38
CA ASN A 56 18.12 -1.98 0.33
C ASN A 56 17.31 -2.14 -0.97
N PRO A 57 17.80 -1.65 -2.13
CA PRO A 57 17.05 -1.71 -3.38
C PRO A 57 16.78 -3.13 -3.88
N THR A 58 17.47 -4.14 -3.34
CA THR A 58 17.22 -5.56 -3.62
C THR A 58 16.09 -6.17 -2.76
N CYS A 59 15.60 -5.44 -1.75
CA CYS A 59 14.35 -5.71 -1.05
C CYS A 59 13.26 -4.85 -1.70
N SER A 60 12.35 -5.48 -2.45
CA SER A 60 11.50 -4.76 -3.40
C SER A 60 10.52 -3.83 -2.69
N LYS A 61 10.27 -2.67 -3.28
CA LYS A 61 9.17 -1.79 -2.92
C LYS A 61 8.52 -1.22 -4.16
N LEU A 62 7.20 -1.10 -4.12
CA LEU A 62 6.40 -0.58 -5.22
C LEU A 62 5.63 0.64 -4.73
N THR A 63 5.72 1.75 -5.46
CA THR A 63 4.90 2.94 -5.23
C THR A 63 3.94 3.13 -6.40
N LEU A 64 2.64 3.03 -6.11
CA LEU A 64 1.56 3.34 -7.03
C LEU A 64 1.09 4.76 -6.76
N THR A 65 0.99 5.59 -7.79
CA THR A 65 0.52 6.99 -7.67
C THR A 65 -0.69 7.20 -8.57
N GLY A 66 -1.73 7.87 -8.05
CA GLY A 66 -2.96 8.07 -8.79
C GLY A 66 -3.90 9.07 -8.12
N LYS A 67 -5.15 9.06 -8.58
CA LYS A 67 -6.28 9.82 -8.02
C LYS A 67 -7.56 9.02 -8.16
#